data_AF-A0AAV7HAN6-F1
#
_entry.id   AF-A0AAV7HAN6-F1
#
_cell.length_a   1.000
_cell.length_b   1.000
_cell.length_c   1.000
_cell.angle_alpha   90.00
_cell.angle_beta   90.00
_cell.angle_gamma   90.00
#
_symmetry.space_group_name_H-M   'P 1'
#
loop_
_entity.id
_entity.type
_entity.pdbx_description
1 polymer ?
#
loop_
_entity_poly.entity_id
_entity_poly.type
_entity_poly.pdbx_seq_one_letter_code
_entity_poly.pdbx_strand_id
1 'polypeptide(L)'
;MTINFPLTNRTLGNFPALLYGRIRSIQRPAGFFCSMANTIRVGAVQMTSTNDPDANYTTCSRLVKEAATAGVKFLCFPENFSFVSAKDGDSLKVSEPIDGPIMQKYCSLAREANIWLSLGGFQEKGPDDAHLHNTHILVDDCGNIRSTYRKIHL
;
A
#
# COMPACT_ATOMS: atom_id res chain seq x y z
N MET A 1 -15.83 19.94 -13.35
CA MET A 1 -17.13 19.40 -13.79
C MET A 1 -17.68 18.61 -12.62
N THR A 2 -18.60 19.22 -11.88
CA THR A 2 -19.14 18.67 -10.63
C THR A 2 -20.41 17.90 -10.98
N ILE A 3 -20.46 16.63 -10.61
CA ILE A 3 -21.67 15.81 -10.78
C ILE A 3 -22.21 15.56 -9.37
N ASN A 4 -23.35 16.16 -9.07
CA ASN A 4 -24.13 15.91 -7.85
C ASN A 4 -25.21 14.87 -8.17
N PHE A 5 -25.43 13.92 -7.26
CA PHE A 5 -26.62 13.07 -7.23
C PHE A 5 -27.40 13.30 -5.92
N PRO A 6 -28.74 13.17 -5.93
CA PRO A 6 -29.59 13.54 -4.80
C PRO A 6 -29.64 12.44 -3.74
N LEU A 7 -29.65 12.84 -2.46
CA LEU A 7 -29.92 11.97 -1.32
C LEU A 7 -31.41 12.02 -1.00
N THR A 8 -32.07 10.86 -1.01
CA THR A 8 -33.34 10.67 -0.31
C THR A 8 -33.09 10.33 1.15
N ASN A 9 -33.90 10.96 1.99
CA ASN A 9 -33.75 11.10 3.43
C ASN A 9 -34.32 9.87 4.16
N ARG A 10 -33.52 9.18 4.97
CA ARG A 10 -34.02 8.41 6.13
C ARG A 10 -33.07 8.57 7.31
N THR A 11 -33.61 9.20 8.34
CA THR A 11 -33.04 9.40 9.67
C THR A 11 -33.01 8.10 10.45
N LEU A 12 -31.93 7.87 11.21
CA LEU A 12 -31.91 7.44 12.63
C LEU A 12 -30.47 7.08 13.05
N GLY A 13 -29.98 7.70 14.13
CA GLY A 13 -28.85 7.20 14.93
C GLY A 13 -27.59 8.05 14.91
N ASN A 14 -27.42 8.89 15.93
CA ASN A 14 -26.20 9.64 16.26
C ASN A 14 -24.99 8.71 16.52
N PHE A 15 -23.95 8.82 15.68
CA PHE A 15 -22.56 8.51 16.04
C PHE A 15 -21.65 9.51 15.31
N PRO A 16 -20.70 10.20 15.98
CA PRO A 16 -19.82 11.14 15.30
C PRO A 16 -18.73 10.35 14.56
N ALA A 17 -18.98 9.97 13.31
CA ALA A 17 -17.95 9.52 12.37
C ALA A 17 -17.39 10.73 11.62
N LEU A 18 -16.60 11.55 12.30
CA LEU A 18 -15.81 12.61 11.68
C LEU A 18 -14.38 12.11 11.49
N LEU A 19 -14.03 11.83 10.23
CA LEU A 19 -12.76 12.08 9.53
C LEU A 19 -12.54 11.01 8.45
N TYR A 20 -13.28 11.16 7.35
CA TYR A 20 -12.84 10.64 6.06
C TYR A 20 -11.50 11.27 5.70
N GLY A 21 -10.47 10.44 5.53
CA GLY A 21 -9.14 10.82 5.07
C GLY A 21 -9.19 11.37 3.65
N ARG A 22 -9.46 12.66 3.52
CA ARG A 22 -9.31 13.42 2.27
C ARG A 22 -7.81 13.58 2.00
N ILE A 23 -7.36 13.23 0.81
CA ILE A 23 -6.03 13.66 0.32
C ILE A 23 -6.04 15.18 0.34
N ARG A 24 -5.42 15.79 1.37
CA ARG A 24 -5.20 17.23 1.41
C ARG A 24 -4.00 17.52 0.54
N SER A 25 -4.20 18.16 -0.61
CA SER A 25 -3.09 18.87 -1.23
C SER A 25 -2.73 20.02 -0.29
N ILE A 26 -1.56 19.92 0.33
CA ILE A 26 -0.97 21.05 1.04
C ILE A 26 -0.59 22.05 -0.05
N GLN A 27 -1.35 23.14 -0.16
CA GLN A 27 -0.93 24.27 -1.00
C GLN A 27 0.36 24.84 -0.40
N ARG A 28 1.43 24.82 -1.20
CA ARG A 28 2.72 25.38 -0.83
C ARG A 28 2.58 26.91 -0.68
N PRO A 29 3.19 27.54 0.34
CA PRO A 29 3.35 28.98 0.35
C PRO A 29 4.15 29.42 -0.89
N ALA A 30 3.70 30.48 -1.54
CA ALA A 30 4.37 31.06 -2.70
C ALA A 30 5.76 31.57 -2.28
N GLY A 31 6.83 30.92 -2.76
CA GLY A 31 8.20 31.40 -2.50
C GLY A 31 9.33 30.39 -2.72
N PHE A 32 9.07 29.08 -2.77
CA PHE A 32 10.10 28.08 -3.05
C PHE A 32 10.09 27.67 -4.53
N PHE A 33 10.82 28.40 -5.38
CA PHE A 33 11.18 27.95 -6.72
C PHE A 33 12.44 27.08 -6.62
N CYS A 34 12.26 25.78 -6.40
CA CYS A 34 13.27 24.78 -6.74
C CYS A 34 13.04 24.41 -8.21
N SER A 35 14.11 24.34 -9.02
CA SER A 35 14.06 23.85 -10.40
C SER A 35 13.21 22.57 -10.49
N MET A 36 12.12 22.61 -11.27
CA MET A 36 11.14 21.51 -11.40
C MET A 36 11.70 20.28 -12.14
N ALA A 37 12.92 20.34 -12.68
CA ALA A 37 13.46 19.27 -13.53
C ALA A 37 13.84 17.98 -12.75
N ASN A 38 13.96 18.04 -11.41
CA ASN A 38 14.49 16.91 -10.61
C ASN A 38 13.64 16.52 -9.39
N THR A 39 12.37 16.94 -9.27
CA THR A 39 11.55 16.58 -8.11
C THR A 39 10.75 15.30 -8.34
N ILE A 40 11.00 14.26 -7.54
CA ILE A 40 10.20 13.04 -7.51
C ILE A 40 9.05 13.20 -6.51
N ARG A 41 7.82 12.88 -6.92
CA ARG A 41 6.67 12.85 -6.02
C ARG A 41 6.58 11.48 -5.35
N VAL A 42 6.62 11.47 -4.02
CA VAL A 42 6.53 10.28 -3.18
C VAL A 42 5.20 10.28 -2.44
N GLY A 43 4.59 9.10 -2.29
CA GLY A 43 3.37 8.89 -1.51
C GLY A 43 3.63 7.93 -0.35
N ALA A 44 2.94 8.14 0.77
CA ALA A 44 2.87 7.21 1.88
C ALA A 44 1.42 6.77 2.05
N VAL A 45 1.20 5.46 2.07
CA VAL A 45 -0.12 4.86 2.20
C VAL A 45 -0.49 4.77 3.66
N GLN A 46 -1.70 5.23 3.98
CA GLN A 46 -2.38 4.93 5.23
C GLN A 46 -3.60 4.06 4.92
N MET A 47 -3.56 2.81 5.37
CA MET A 47 -4.64 1.84 5.20
C MET A 47 -4.82 1.01 6.47
N THR A 48 -5.97 0.38 6.61
CA THR A 48 -6.24 -0.60 7.67
C THR A 48 -6.17 -1.99 7.06
N SER A 49 -5.07 -2.69 7.28
CA SER A 49 -4.92 -4.07 6.83
C SER A 49 -5.68 -5.04 7.73
N THR A 50 -6.23 -6.10 7.13
CA THR A 50 -7.02 -7.12 7.81
C THR A 50 -6.39 -8.51 7.64
N ASN A 51 -7.06 -9.54 8.13
CA ASN A 51 -6.72 -10.94 7.90
C ASN A 51 -7.29 -11.50 6.57
N ASP A 52 -7.66 -10.64 5.63
CA ASP A 52 -8.12 -11.02 4.29
C ASP A 52 -7.13 -10.47 3.24
N PRO A 53 -6.21 -11.32 2.72
CA PRO A 53 -5.22 -10.91 1.73
C PRO A 53 -5.83 -10.32 0.45
N ASP A 54 -6.98 -10.80 0.00
CA ASP A 54 -7.61 -10.33 -1.23
C ASP A 54 -8.29 -8.97 -1.03
N ALA A 55 -8.91 -8.74 0.13
CA ALA A 55 -9.43 -7.42 0.50
C ALA A 55 -8.31 -6.39 0.66
N ASN A 56 -7.18 -6.79 1.27
CA ASN A 56 -6.00 -5.96 1.40
C ASN A 56 -5.41 -5.62 0.02
N TYR A 57 -5.25 -6.61 -0.86
CA TYR A 57 -4.78 -6.41 -2.23
C TYR A 57 -5.69 -5.48 -3.03
N THR A 58 -7.01 -5.63 -2.91
CA THR A 58 -8.00 -4.75 -3.57
C THR A 58 -7.81 -3.31 -3.12
N THR A 59 -7.63 -3.09 -1.80
CA THR A 59 -7.37 -1.77 -1.22
C THR A 59 -6.04 -1.19 -1.73
N CYS A 60 -4.97 -1.99 -1.70
CA CYS A 60 -3.65 -1.58 -2.18
C CYS A 60 -3.70 -1.21 -3.67
N SER A 61 -4.30 -2.06 -4.51
CA SER A 61 -4.42 -1.84 -5.95
C SER A 61 -5.14 -0.53 -6.27
N ARG A 62 -6.25 -0.24 -5.58
CA ARG A 62 -6.95 1.04 -5.71
C ARG A 62 -6.04 2.23 -5.34
N LEU A 63 -5.33 2.14 -4.22
CA LEU A 63 -4.44 3.21 -3.75
C LEU A 63 -3.24 3.44 -4.67
N VAL A 64 -2.68 2.37 -5.26
CA VAL A 64 -1.64 2.48 -6.30
C VAL A 64 -2.16 3.27 -7.51
N LYS A 65 -3.35 2.93 -8.00
CA LYS A 65 -3.96 3.60 -9.17
C LYS A 65 -4.27 5.07 -8.89
N GLU A 66 -4.78 5.37 -7.69
CA GLU A 66 -5.01 6.76 -7.26
C GLU A 66 -3.70 7.55 -7.17
N ALA A 67 -2.65 6.97 -6.59
CA ALA A 67 -1.34 7.58 -6.49
C ALA A 67 -0.70 7.83 -7.87
N ALA A 68 -0.77 6.85 -8.77
CA ALA A 68 -0.30 6.98 -10.15
C ALA A 68 -1.03 8.11 -10.89
N THR A 69 -2.37 8.18 -10.76
CA THR A 69 -3.18 9.29 -11.31
C THR A 69 -2.78 10.65 -10.73
N ALA A 70 -2.37 10.67 -9.46
CA ALA A 70 -1.83 11.87 -8.80
C ALA A 70 -0.36 12.16 -9.15
N GLY A 71 0.26 11.43 -10.08
CA GLY A 71 1.64 11.64 -10.52
C GLY A 71 2.70 11.23 -9.49
N VAL A 72 2.36 10.38 -8.52
CA VAL A 72 3.33 9.76 -7.61
C VAL A 72 4.21 8.78 -8.40
N LYS A 73 5.51 8.76 -8.10
CA LYS A 73 6.49 7.87 -8.74
C LYS A 73 7.09 6.82 -7.79
N PHE A 74 6.93 7.01 -6.49
CA PHE A 74 7.33 6.05 -5.46
C PHE A 74 6.26 6.01 -4.36
N LEU A 75 5.69 4.85 -4.08
CA LEU A 75 4.62 4.68 -3.10
C LEU A 75 5.02 3.71 -1.98
N CYS A 76 4.98 4.19 -0.74
CA CYS A 76 5.33 3.42 0.45
C CYS A 76 4.08 2.86 1.12
N PHE A 77 4.05 1.54 1.31
CA PHE A 77 3.06 0.83 2.11
C PHE A 77 3.52 0.65 3.56
N PRO A 78 2.60 0.60 4.53
CA PRO A 78 2.92 0.31 5.92
C PRO A 78 3.40 -1.13 6.10
N GLU A 79 3.95 -1.43 7.29
CA GLU A 79 4.20 -2.80 7.72
C GLU A 79 2.90 -3.62 7.74
N ASN A 80 2.97 -4.91 7.38
CA ASN A 80 1.84 -5.84 7.33
C ASN A 80 0.72 -5.39 6.35
N PHE A 81 1.07 -4.65 5.29
CA PHE A 81 0.10 -4.20 4.29
C PHE A 81 -0.72 -5.35 3.67
N SER A 82 -0.08 -6.50 3.43
CA SER A 82 -0.68 -7.67 2.79
C SER A 82 -1.61 -8.46 3.71
N PHE A 83 -1.29 -8.53 5.01
CA PHE A 83 -2.01 -9.37 5.95
C PHE A 83 -1.67 -8.99 7.40
N VAL A 84 -2.69 -8.94 8.25
CA VAL A 84 -2.57 -8.83 9.72
C VAL A 84 -3.20 -10.06 10.35
N SER A 85 -2.45 -10.75 11.21
CA SER A 85 -2.94 -11.96 11.88
C SER A 85 -4.04 -11.64 12.89
N ALA A 86 -5.09 -12.47 12.90
CA ALA A 86 -6.12 -12.44 13.94
C ALA A 86 -5.78 -13.40 15.10
N LYS A 87 -5.03 -14.47 14.81
CA LYS A 87 -4.58 -15.48 15.78
C LYS A 87 -3.11 -15.84 15.54
N ASP A 88 -2.48 -16.38 16.57
CA ASP A 88 -1.12 -16.89 16.47
C ASP A 88 -1.02 -18.00 15.41
N GLY A 89 0.04 -17.96 14.62
CA GLY A 89 0.30 -18.91 13.53
C GLY A 89 -0.47 -18.64 12.24
N ASP A 90 -1.40 -17.68 12.17
CA ASP A 90 -2.09 -17.35 10.92
C ASP A 90 -1.11 -16.80 9.87
N SER A 91 -0.12 -16.00 10.27
CA SER A 91 0.94 -15.51 9.37
C SER A 91 1.73 -16.64 8.71
N LEU A 92 1.96 -17.77 9.40
CA LEU A 92 2.67 -18.92 8.82
C LEU A 92 1.86 -19.56 7.70
N LYS A 93 0.54 -19.66 7.87
CA LYS A 93 -0.38 -20.28 6.88
C LYS A 93 -0.48 -19.48 5.58
N VAL A 94 -0.34 -18.17 5.67
CA VAL A 94 -0.39 -17.25 4.50
C VAL A 94 0.99 -16.88 4.00
N SER A 95 2.06 -17.40 4.63
CA SER A 95 3.42 -17.08 4.20
C SER A 95 3.69 -17.67 2.82
N GLU A 96 4.35 -16.88 1.98
CA GLU A 96 4.67 -17.26 0.61
C GLU A 96 6.16 -17.00 0.32
N PRO A 97 6.77 -17.75 -0.61
CA PRO A 97 8.06 -17.36 -1.18
C PRO A 97 8.01 -15.94 -1.74
N ILE A 98 9.17 -15.29 -1.83
CA ILE A 98 9.24 -13.92 -2.33
C ILE A 98 8.86 -13.78 -3.81
N ASP A 99 8.97 -14.85 -4.59
CA ASP A 99 8.51 -14.97 -5.97
C ASP A 99 7.12 -15.61 -6.08
N GLY A 100 6.41 -15.71 -4.94
CA GLY A 100 5.08 -16.26 -4.82
C GLY A 100 3.97 -15.41 -5.46
N PRO A 101 2.74 -15.95 -5.54
CA PRO A 101 1.64 -15.36 -6.29
C PRO A 101 1.25 -13.96 -5.80
N ILE A 102 1.26 -13.68 -4.50
CA ILE A 102 0.97 -12.32 -4.01
C ILE A 102 2.03 -11.33 -4.49
N MET A 103 3.32 -11.68 -4.40
CA MET A 103 4.37 -10.75 -4.83
C MET A 103 4.34 -10.52 -6.35
N GLN A 104 4.03 -11.56 -7.14
CA GLN A 104 3.84 -11.42 -8.60
C GLN A 104 2.67 -10.48 -8.95
N LYS A 105 1.58 -10.49 -8.18
CA LYS A 105 0.49 -9.52 -8.32
C LYS A 105 0.99 -8.09 -8.09
N TYR A 106 1.78 -7.84 -7.04
CA TYR A 106 2.35 -6.51 -6.78
C TYR A 106 3.39 -6.08 -7.82
N CYS A 107 4.22 -6.99 -8.32
CA CYS A 107 5.14 -6.74 -9.42
C CYS A 107 4.40 -6.31 -10.69
N SER A 108 3.32 -7.03 -11.03
CA SER A 108 2.46 -6.68 -12.16
C SER A 108 1.79 -5.31 -11.97
N LEU A 109 1.27 -5.04 -10.77
CA LEU A 109 0.65 -3.78 -10.41
C LEU A 109 1.61 -2.59 -10.52
N ALA A 110 2.86 -2.74 -10.05
CA ALA A 110 3.90 -1.71 -10.16
C ALA A 110 4.18 -1.35 -11.63
N ARG A 111 4.32 -2.37 -12.48
CA ARG A 111 4.53 -2.25 -13.93
C ARG A 111 3.37 -1.59 -14.64
N GLU A 112 2.14 -2.04 -14.36
CA GLU A 112 0.92 -1.50 -14.97
C GLU A 112 0.67 -0.04 -14.59
N ALA A 113 0.96 0.32 -13.33
CA ALA A 113 0.79 1.69 -12.84
C ALA A 113 2.01 2.59 -13.10
N ASN A 114 3.12 2.05 -13.61
CA ASN A 114 4.38 2.75 -13.88
C ASN A 114 4.85 3.56 -12.65
N ILE A 115 4.98 2.85 -11.52
CA ILE A 115 5.31 3.40 -10.21
C ILE A 115 6.15 2.42 -9.40
N TRP A 116 7.11 2.94 -8.64
CA TRP A 116 7.87 2.15 -7.68
C TRP A 116 7.04 1.87 -6.43
N LEU A 117 7.14 0.65 -5.90
CA LEU A 117 6.46 0.23 -4.69
C LEU A 117 7.48 -0.12 -3.59
N SER A 118 7.27 0.45 -2.41
CA SER A 118 7.93 0.05 -1.18
C SER A 118 6.94 -0.72 -0.33
N LEU A 119 7.07 -2.04 -0.27
CA LEU A 119 6.14 -2.97 0.36
C LEU A 119 6.67 -3.38 1.73
N GLY A 120 6.00 -2.92 2.80
CA GLY A 120 6.47 -3.10 4.17
C GLY A 120 5.98 -4.39 4.82
N GLY A 121 6.90 -5.25 5.26
CA GLY A 121 6.58 -6.39 6.12
C GLY A 121 5.64 -7.43 5.52
N PHE A 122 6.08 -8.01 4.40
CA PHE A 122 5.51 -9.21 3.80
C PHE A 122 5.88 -10.45 4.61
N GLN A 123 4.93 -11.39 4.75
CA GLN A 123 5.14 -12.69 5.38
C GLN A 123 5.90 -13.62 4.43
N GLU A 124 7.22 -13.44 4.32
CA GLU A 124 8.08 -14.30 3.50
C GLU A 124 8.28 -15.65 4.18
N LYS A 125 8.11 -16.75 3.43
CA LYS A 125 8.38 -18.10 3.94
C LYS A 125 9.81 -18.20 4.51
N GLY A 126 9.94 -18.77 5.70
CA GLY A 126 11.21 -18.92 6.40
C GLY A 126 12.01 -20.15 5.98
N PRO A 127 13.07 -20.49 6.73
CA PRO A 127 13.91 -21.66 6.44
C PRO A 127 13.19 -23.01 6.62
N ASP A 128 12.09 -23.03 7.37
CA ASP A 128 11.27 -24.21 7.66
C ASP A 128 9.78 -23.81 7.75
N ASP A 129 8.90 -24.78 7.99
CA ASP A 129 7.44 -24.55 8.06
C ASP A 129 6.98 -23.93 9.41
N ALA A 130 7.88 -23.75 10.38
CA ALA A 130 7.58 -23.16 11.68
C ALA A 130 7.99 -21.68 11.78
N HIS A 131 8.83 -21.20 10.86
CA HIS A 131 9.36 -19.85 10.87
C HIS A 131 9.02 -19.08 9.58
N LEU A 132 8.91 -17.76 9.71
CA LEU A 132 8.77 -16.83 8.61
C LEU A 132 9.67 -15.61 8.82
N HIS A 133 9.95 -14.88 7.75
CA HIS A 133 10.59 -13.58 7.83
C HIS A 133 9.56 -12.47 7.62
N ASN A 134 9.70 -11.39 8.40
CA ASN A 134 9.04 -10.13 8.11
C ASN A 134 9.94 -9.36 7.13
N THR A 135 9.53 -9.28 5.87
CA THR A 135 10.40 -8.82 4.78
C THR A 135 9.86 -7.56 4.13
N HIS A 136 10.66 -6.50 4.10
CA HIS A 136 10.43 -5.31 3.30
C HIS A 136 10.96 -5.53 1.88
N ILE A 137 10.19 -5.15 0.87
CA ILE A 137 10.50 -5.41 -0.54
C ILE A 137 10.37 -4.12 -1.35
N LEU A 138 11.37 -3.81 -2.17
CA LEU A 138 11.31 -2.72 -3.15
C LEU A 138 11.10 -3.29 -4.54
N VAL A 139 10.06 -2.81 -5.22
CA VAL A 139 9.70 -3.16 -6.59
C VAL A 139 9.79 -1.92 -7.47
N ASP A 140 10.45 -2.01 -8.61
CA ASP A 140 10.53 -0.90 -9.56
C ASP A 140 9.26 -0.77 -10.44
N ASP A 141 9.21 0.30 -11.22
CA ASP A 141 8.16 0.61 -12.21
C ASP A 141 8.17 -0.32 -13.44
N CYS A 142 9.14 -1.21 -13.56
CA CYS A 142 9.16 -2.30 -14.54
C CYS A 142 8.63 -3.62 -13.96
N GLY A 143 8.31 -3.66 -12.66
CA GLY A 143 7.85 -4.86 -11.96
C GLY A 143 8.96 -5.79 -11.48
N ASN A 144 10.20 -5.31 -11.39
CA ASN A 144 11.33 -6.10 -10.86
C ASN A 144 11.54 -5.82 -9.38
N ILE A 145 11.82 -6.87 -8.61
CA ILE A 145 12.29 -6.74 -7.24
C ILE A 145 13.74 -6.21 -7.26
N ARG A 146 13.98 -5.05 -6.64
CA ARG A 146 15.30 -4.39 -6.62
C ARG A 146 16.06 -4.61 -5.32
N SER A 147 15.36 -4.74 -4.20
CA SER A 147 15.99 -5.04 -2.93
C SER A 147 15.00 -5.67 -1.97
N THR A 148 15.54 -6.36 -0.98
CA THR A 148 14.79 -6.99 0.10
C THR A 148 15.51 -6.73 1.42
N TYR A 149 14.75 -6.62 2.50
CA TYR A 149 15.28 -6.47 3.84
C TYR A 149 14.44 -7.29 4.81
N ARG A 150 15.06 -8.28 5.45
CA ARG A 150 14.42 -9.09 6.49
C ARG A 150 14.63 -8.42 7.83
N LYS A 151 13.54 -8.16 8.56
CA LYS A 151 13.57 -7.50 9.87
C LYS A 151 14.41 -8.33 10.86
N ILE A 152 15.43 -7.71 11.44
CA ILE A 152 16.38 -8.36 12.35
C ILE A 152 15.86 -8.37 13.79
N HIS A 153 15.09 -7.35 14.19
CA HIS A 153 14.51 -7.22 15.52
C HIS A 153 13.00 -7.49 15.45
N LEU A 154 12.60 -8.69 15.86
CA LEU A 154 11.21 -9.16 15.86
C LEU A 154 10.53 -8.93 17.21
#